data_AF-A0A0C9ZXB7-F1
#
_entry.id   AF-A0A0C9ZXB7-F1
#
_cell.length_a   1.000
_cell.length_b   1.000
_cell.length_c   1.000
_cell.angle_alpha   90.00
_cell.angle_beta   90.00
_cell.angle_gamma   90.00
#
_symmetry.space_group_name_H-M   'P 1'
#
loop_
_entity.id
_entity.type
_entity.pdbx_description
1 polymer ?
#
loop_
_entity_poly.entity_id
_entity_poly.type
_entity_poly.pdbx_seq_one_letter_code
_entity_poly.pdbx_strand_id
1 'polypeptide(L)'
;AQVRVLFKLPRQFGTYSRPLAYVEWFTPFREPDELSGLRQISRSTRHLRRNSAVIHVDEIIRPCHLMPKMGQSVNPTWTSANVYELASEFYLNTFIDLETFCMSTTTST
;
A
#
# COMPACT_ATOMS: atom_id res chain seq x y z
N ALA A 1 0.26 -1.16 2.95
CA ALA A 1 -0.14 0.16 3.50
C ALA A 1 0.66 1.25 2.79
N GLN A 2 0.23 2.51 2.85
CA GLN A 2 1.03 3.67 2.42
C GLN A 2 1.61 4.36 3.66
N VAL A 3 2.93 4.45 3.75
CA VAL A 3 3.60 5.24 4.79
C VAL A 3 3.48 6.72 4.43
N ARG A 4 2.96 7.53 5.35
CA ARG A 4 2.77 8.97 5.17
C ARG A 4 3.87 9.76 5.87
N VAL A 5 4.23 9.35 7.08
CA VAL A 5 5.24 10.01 7.91
C VAL A 5 5.95 8.96 8.75
N LEU A 6 7.27 9.10 8.86
CA LEU A 6 8.10 8.45 9.87
C LEU A 6 8.48 9.48 10.93
N PHE A 7 8.35 9.14 12.21
CA PHE A 7 8.59 10.10 13.28
C PHE A 7 9.03 9.42 14.58
N LYS A 8 9.62 10.21 15.47
CA LYS A 8 9.80 9.87 16.89
C LYS A 8 8.70 10.56 17.69
N LEU A 9 8.23 9.92 18.75
CA LEU A 9 7.22 10.54 19.62
C LEU A 9 7.80 11.83 20.23
N PRO A 10 7.16 13.00 20.02
CA PRO A 10 7.60 14.24 20.64
C PRO A 10 7.60 14.10 22.17
N ARG A 11 8.62 14.67 22.83
CA ARG A 11 8.83 14.51 24.27
C ARG A 11 7.63 14.94 25.12
N GLN A 12 6.82 15.90 24.65
CA GLN A 12 5.62 16.33 25.37
C GLN A 12 4.53 15.23 25.48
N PHE A 13 4.58 14.19 24.66
CA PHE A 13 3.66 13.05 24.70
C PHE A 13 4.25 11.81 25.38
N GLY A 14 5.41 11.96 26.03
CA GLY A 14 6.14 10.89 26.70
C GLY A 14 7.43 10.51 26.00
N THR A 15 8.12 9.54 26.58
CA THR A 15 9.35 8.98 26.00
C THR A 15 9.03 7.63 25.39
N TYR A 16 9.33 7.49 24.10
CA TYR A 16 9.16 6.24 23.39
C TYR A 16 10.43 5.96 22.57
N SER A 17 11.01 4.77 22.76
CA SER A 17 12.35 4.46 22.25
C SER A 17 12.37 4.07 20.78
N ARG A 18 11.27 3.52 20.25
CA ARG A 18 11.21 3.01 18.88
C ARG A 18 10.63 4.07 17.94
N PRO A 19 11.14 4.20 16.70
CA PRO A 19 10.51 5.05 15.70
C PRO A 19 9.11 4.55 15.35
N LEU A 20 8.25 5.48 14.95
CA LEU A 20 6.85 5.26 14.61
C LEU A 20 6.59 5.64 13.14
N ALA A 21 5.57 5.03 12.56
CA ALA A 21 5.06 5.36 11.24
C ALA A 21 3.56 5.65 11.29
N TYR A 22 3.15 6.76 10.68
CA TYR A 22 1.74 6.98 10.36
C TYR A 22 1.47 6.35 8.99
N VAL A 23 0.53 5.41 8.96
CA VAL A 23 0.19 4.64 7.75
C VAL A 23 -1.29 4.75 7.41
N GLU A 24 -1.57 4.75 6.11
CA GLU A 24 -2.92 4.58 5.58
C GLU A 24 -3.04 3.16 4.99
N TRP A 25 -4.06 2.43 5.40
CA TRP A 25 -4.25 1.04 5.02
C TRP A 25 -4.85 0.93 3.61
N PHE A 26 -4.39 -0.09 2.88
CA PHE A 26 -5.12 -0.62 1.74
C PHE A 26 -5.99 -1.79 2.23
N THR A 27 -6.96 -2.20 1.42
CA THR A 27 -7.73 -3.42 1.68
C THR A 27 -6.82 -4.65 1.62
N PRO A 28 -7.21 -5.77 2.26
CA PRO A 28 -6.60 -7.06 1.97
C PRO A 28 -6.60 -7.37 0.47
N PHE A 29 -5.67 -8.22 0.02
CA PHE A 29 -5.65 -8.69 -1.35
C PHE A 29 -6.96 -9.42 -1.67
N ARG A 30 -7.56 -9.06 -2.80
CA ARG A 30 -8.67 -9.81 -3.40
C ARG A 30 -8.12 -10.93 -4.27
N GLU A 31 -9.03 -11.76 -4.76
CA GLU A 31 -8.75 -12.71 -5.82
C GLU A 31 -8.02 -12.03 -7.00
N PRO A 32 -7.06 -12.73 -7.64
CA PRO A 32 -6.39 -12.22 -8.82
C PRO A 32 -7.40 -11.83 -9.91
N ASP A 33 -7.08 -10.75 -10.60
CA ASP A 33 -7.78 -10.35 -11.82
C ASP A 33 -7.71 -11.46 -12.88
N GLU A 34 -8.85 -11.87 -13.44
CA GLU A 34 -8.90 -13.00 -14.38
C GLU A 34 -8.05 -12.80 -15.63
N LEU A 35 -7.91 -11.55 -16.10
CA LEU A 35 -7.19 -11.25 -17.33
C LEU A 35 -5.68 -11.10 -17.09
N SER A 36 -5.29 -10.36 -16.05
CA SER A 36 -3.89 -10.05 -15.77
C SER A 36 -3.21 -11.00 -14.78
N GLY A 37 -3.98 -11.78 -14.02
CA GLY A 37 -3.47 -12.61 -12.92
C GLY A 37 -2.92 -11.80 -11.73
N LEU A 38 -3.10 -10.48 -11.72
CA LEU A 38 -2.55 -9.59 -10.70
C LEU A 38 -3.50 -9.43 -9.52
N ARG A 39 -2.94 -9.43 -8.30
CA ARG A 39 -3.72 -9.17 -7.08
C ARG A 39 -4.15 -7.71 -6.99
N GLN A 40 -5.45 -7.50 -6.77
CA GLN A 40 -6.06 -6.18 -6.66
C GLN A 40 -6.18 -5.73 -5.20
N ILE A 41 -5.98 -4.43 -4.98
CA ILE A 41 -6.27 -3.75 -3.72
C ILE A 41 -6.86 -2.36 -3.98
N SER A 42 -7.59 -1.85 -3.01
CA SER A 42 -8.06 -0.45 -2.99
C SER A 42 -7.71 0.19 -1.65
N ARG A 43 -7.93 1.49 -1.51
CA ARG A 43 -7.71 2.17 -0.23
C ARG A 43 -8.78 1.76 0.78
N SER A 44 -8.36 1.42 1.99
CA SER A 44 -9.28 1.08 3.08
C SER A 44 -9.87 2.36 3.67
N THR A 45 -11.19 2.37 3.86
CA THR A 45 -11.92 3.47 4.48
C THR A 45 -12.79 2.99 5.62
N ARG A 46 -12.88 3.78 6.69
CA ARG A 46 -13.80 3.58 7.82
C ARG A 46 -14.57 4.86 8.05
N HIS A 47 -15.91 4.81 8.04
CA HIS A 47 -16.78 5.99 8.13
C HIS A 47 -16.39 7.12 7.14
N LEU A 48 -16.20 6.76 5.87
CA LEU A 48 -15.81 7.66 4.77
C LEU A 48 -14.46 8.39 4.96
N ARG A 49 -13.63 7.93 5.90
CA ARG A 49 -12.26 8.45 6.12
C ARG A 49 -11.22 7.37 5.88
N ARG A 50 -9.98 7.78 5.58
CA ARG A 50 -8.85 6.85 5.42
C ARG A 50 -8.71 6.01 6.69
N ASN A 51 -8.74 4.68 6.52
CA ASN A 51 -8.39 3.79 7.61
C ASN A 51 -6.88 3.92 7.85
N SER A 52 -6.50 4.39 9.02
CA SER A 52 -5.11 4.73 9.33
C SER A 52 -4.73 4.31 10.74
N ALA A 53 -3.44 4.16 10.97
CA ALA A 53 -2.89 3.80 12.26
C ALA A 53 -1.49 4.41 12.45
N VAL A 54 -1.07 4.46 13.71
CA VAL A 54 0.34 4.64 14.08
C VAL A 54 0.88 3.27 14.46
N ILE A 55 1.91 2.83 13.77
CA ILE A 55 2.58 1.54 13.98
C ILE A 55 4.05 1.76 14.31
N HIS A 56 4.73 0.74 14.80
CA HIS A 56 6.19 0.76 14.86
C HIS A 56 6.80 0.55 13.49
N VAL A 57 7.94 1.19 13.24
CA VAL A 57 8.62 1.06 11.93
C VAL A 57 9.09 -0.38 11.67
N ASP A 58 9.40 -1.15 12.72
CA ASP A 58 9.82 -2.54 12.59
C ASP A 58 8.68 -3.52 12.25
N GLU A 59 7.43 -3.07 12.28
CA GLU A 59 6.30 -3.82 11.70
C GLU A 59 6.28 -3.70 10.17
N ILE A 60 7.06 -2.79 9.57
CA ILE A 60 7.18 -2.64 8.13
C ILE A 60 8.23 -3.63 7.62
N ILE A 61 7.77 -4.66 6.90
CA ILE A 61 8.64 -5.72 6.38
C ILE A 61 9.47 -5.22 5.19
N ARG A 62 8.80 -4.67 4.16
CA ARG A 62 9.46 -4.21 2.93
C ARG A 62 8.60 -3.18 2.17
N PRO A 63 9.23 -2.32 1.36
CA PRO A 63 8.50 -1.56 0.35
C PRO A 63 7.88 -2.50 -0.68
N CYS A 64 6.80 -2.06 -1.31
CA CYS A 64 6.21 -2.73 -2.46
C CYS A 64 5.81 -1.68 -3.50
N HIS A 65 5.68 -2.09 -4.75
CA HIS A 65 5.22 -1.21 -5.82
C HIS A 65 3.78 -1.54 -6.18
N LEU A 66 2.91 -0.54 -6.14
CA LEU A 66 1.53 -0.67 -6.60
C LEU A 66 1.37 0.09 -7.91
N MET A 67 0.78 -0.57 -8.90
CA MET A 67 0.45 -0.01 -10.19
C MET A 67 -1.02 0.42 -10.17
N PRO A 68 -1.35 1.68 -10.53
CA PRO A 68 -2.74 2.09 -10.60
C PRO A 68 -3.47 1.28 -11.66
N LYS A 69 -4.65 0.76 -11.32
CA LYS A 69 -5.51 0.08 -12.28
C LYS A 69 -6.14 1.12 -13.18
N MET A 70 -5.76 1.09 -14.45
CA MET A 70 -6.30 1.97 -15.48
C MET A 70 -7.65 1.41 -15.93
N GLY A 71 -8.64 2.28 -16.09
CA GLY A 71 -9.91 1.91 -16.71
C GLY A 71 -9.78 1.86 -18.23
N GLN A 72 -10.88 2.12 -18.94
CA GLN A 72 -10.88 2.24 -20.41
C GLN A 72 -9.94 3.34 -20.93
N SER A 73 -9.67 4.35 -20.12
CA SER A 73 -8.70 5.40 -20.41
C SER A 73 -7.88 5.74 -19.17
N VAL A 74 -6.67 6.22 -19.40
CA VAL A 74 -5.80 6.74 -18.34
C VAL A 74 -6.22 8.17 -18.03
N ASN A 75 -6.38 8.49 -16.75
CA ASN A 75 -6.64 9.87 -16.36
C ASN A 75 -5.36 10.71 -16.63
N PRO A 76 -5.42 11.72 -17.52
CA PRO A 76 -4.25 12.48 -17.93
C PRO A 76 -3.66 13.37 -16.83
N THR A 77 -4.40 13.59 -15.73
CA THR A 77 -3.92 14.35 -14.57
C THR A 77 -3.03 13.53 -13.63
N TRP A 78 -2.92 12.22 -13.87
CA TRP A 78 -2.09 11.35 -13.06
C TRP A 78 -0.61 11.66 -13.27
N THR A 79 0.07 11.80 -12.14
CA THR A 79 1.52 11.96 -12.04
C THR A 79 2.02 10.98 -11.00
N SER A 80 3.32 10.66 -11.01
CA SER A 80 3.93 9.85 -9.97
C SER A 80 3.70 10.41 -8.55
N ALA A 81 3.53 11.73 -8.43
CA ALA A 81 3.30 12.41 -7.15
C ALA A 81 1.87 12.28 -6.63
N ASN A 82 0.86 12.13 -7.49
CA ASN A 82 -0.56 12.18 -7.08
C ASN A 82 -1.32 10.87 -7.29
N VAL A 83 -0.80 9.94 -8.09
CA VAL A 83 -1.58 8.80 -8.56
C VAL A 83 -2.03 7.89 -7.43
N TYR A 84 -1.23 7.79 -6.36
CA TYR A 84 -1.62 7.05 -5.16
C TYR A 84 -2.82 7.68 -4.44
N GLU A 85 -3.06 8.97 -4.56
CA GLU A 85 -4.22 9.65 -3.96
C GLU A 85 -5.46 9.57 -4.85
N LEU A 86 -5.27 9.66 -6.17
CA LEU A 86 -6.34 9.81 -7.15
C LEU A 86 -6.89 8.49 -7.68
N ALA A 87 -6.06 7.45 -7.80
CA ALA A 87 -6.52 6.16 -8.29
C ALA A 87 -7.36 5.41 -7.25
N SER A 88 -8.43 4.75 -7.70
CA SER A 88 -9.37 4.01 -6.85
C SER A 88 -8.85 2.61 -6.50
N GLU A 89 -8.21 1.95 -7.46
CA GLU A 89 -7.74 0.58 -7.37
C GLU A 89 -6.30 0.46 -7.87
N PHE A 90 -5.60 -0.53 -7.35
CA PHE A 90 -4.21 -0.81 -7.68
C PHE A 90 -3.98 -2.30 -7.83
N TYR A 91 -3.02 -2.65 -8.68
CA TYR A 91 -2.42 -3.97 -8.74
C TYR A 91 -1.11 -3.98 -7.94
N LEU A 92 -0.83 -5.08 -7.24
CA LEU A 92 0.51 -5.32 -6.73
C LEU A 92 1.43 -5.69 -7.89
N ASN A 93 2.51 -4.93 -8.09
CA ASN A 93 3.54 -5.31 -9.05
C ASN A 93 4.39 -6.45 -8.47
N THR A 94 4.05 -7.69 -8.82
CA THR A 94 4.80 -8.87 -8.41
C THR A 94 6.13 -9.02 -9.15
N PHE A 95 6.37 -8.25 -10.21
CA PHE A 95 7.56 -8.34 -11.05
C PHE A 95 8.63 -7.30 -10.70
N ILE A 96 8.45 -6.51 -9.63
CA ILE A 96 9.39 -5.45 -9.26
C ILE A 96 10.74 -6.00 -8.80
N ASP A 97 10.74 -7.18 -8.18
CA ASP A 97 11.92 -7.90 -7.72
C ASP A 97 11.65 -9.41 -7.69
N LEU A 98 12.72 -10.22 -7.71
CA LEU A 98 12.64 -11.69 -7.74
C LEU A 98 11.93 -12.26 -6.51
N GLU A 99 12.18 -11.68 -5.33
CA GLU A 99 11.60 -12.16 -4.06
C GLU A 99 10.07 -12.05 -4.08
N THR A 100 9.54 -10.90 -4.50
CA THR A 100 8.09 -10.65 -4.63
C THR A 100 7.46 -11.56 -5.66
N PHE A 101 8.15 -11.80 -6.76
CA PHE A 101 7.69 -12.69 -7.81
C PHE A 101 7.55 -14.11 -7.26
N CYS A 102 8.61 -14.65 -6.65
CA CYS A 102 8.58 -15.98 -6.04
C CYS A 102 7.47 -16.10 -4.98
N MET A 103 7.38 -15.15 -4.04
CA MET A 103 6.32 -15.14 -3.02
C MET A 103 4.89 -15.13 -3.59
N SER A 104 4.68 -14.57 -4.78
CA SER A 104 3.36 -14.58 -5.42
C SER A 104 2.98 -15.92 -6.04
N THR A 105 3.98 -16.73 -6.43
CA THR A 105 3.79 -18.03 -7.09
C THR A 105 3.68 -19.22 -6.13
N THR A 106 4.18 -19.09 -4.89
CA THR A 106 4.25 -20.21 -3.94
C THR A 106 2.91 -20.56 -3.29
N THR A 107 1.85 -19.74 -3.44
CA THR A 107 0.52 -19.99 -2.84
C THR A 107 -0.35 -21.04 -3.57
N SER A 108 0.21 -21.79 -4.52
CA SER A 108 -0.48 -22.91 -5.18
C SER A 108 0.07 -24.26 -4.73
N THR A 109 -0.28 -24.68 -3.52
CA THR A 109 -0.27 -26.08 -3.06
C THR A 109 -1.40 -26.31 -2.09
#